data_AF-A0A946HL64-F1
#
_entry.id   AF-A0A946HL64-F1
#
_cell.length_a   1.000
_cell.length_b   1.000
_cell.length_c   1.000
_cell.angle_alpha   90.00
_cell.angle_beta   90.00
_cell.angle_gamma   90.00
#
_symmetry.space_group_name_H-M   'P 1'
#
loop_
_entity.id
_entity.type
_entity.pdbx_description
1 polymer ?
#
loop_
_entity_poly.entity_id
_entity_poly.type
_entity_poly.pdbx_seq_one_letter_code
_entity_poly.pdbx_strand_id
1 'polypeptide(L)' 'MFESSDLNACAALVERGDPARFLAVMAAPVQAREVLFVLFAFNLEVARAPWVTQQPMIAEMRLQWWCDALDEIA' A
#
# COMPACT_ATOMS: atom_id res chain seq x y z
N MET A 1 14.10 9.00 -6.33
CA MET A 1 14.24 7.73 -7.06
C MET A 1 14.25 6.66 -5.99
N PHE A 2 13.22 5.81 -5.92
CA PHE A 2 13.16 4.78 -4.87
C PHE A 2 14.29 3.76 -5.06
N GLU A 3 14.82 3.21 -3.97
CA GLU A 3 15.72 2.07 -4.10
C GLU A 3 14.95 0.90 -4.71
N SER A 4 15.59 0.16 -5.63
CA SER A 4 14.93 -0.95 -6.33
C SER A 4 14.43 -2.04 -5.37
N SER A 5 15.04 -2.18 -4.19
CA SER A 5 14.63 -3.09 -3.11
C SER A 5 13.25 -2.74 -2.56
N ASP A 6 12.97 -1.47 -2.30
CA ASP A 6 11.72 -1.01 -1.71
C ASP A 6 10.55 -1.18 -2.69
N LEU A 7 10.80 -0.87 -3.96
CA LEU A 7 9.81 -1.08 -5.01
C LEU A 7 9.46 -2.56 -5.19
N ASN A 8 10.47 -3.44 -5.16
CA ASN A 8 10.25 -4.89 -5.23
C ASN A 8 9.48 -5.39 -4.00
N ALA A 9 9.72 -4.83 -2.82
CA ALA A 9 8.94 -5.15 -1.62
C ALA A 9 7.47 -4.75 -1.78
N CYS A 10 7.19 -3.56 -2.32
CA CYS A 10 5.82 -3.12 -2.64
C CYS A 10 5.16 -4.07 -3.64
N ALA A 11 5.86 -4.44 -4.72
CA ALA A 11 5.36 -5.39 -5.70
C ALA A 11 5.01 -6.75 -5.07
N ALA A 12 5.88 -7.29 -4.21
CA ALA A 12 5.64 -8.55 -3.50
C ALA A 12 4.51 -8.48 -2.46
N LEU A 13 4.24 -7.30 -1.89
CA LEU A 13 3.05 -7.09 -1.05
C LEU A 13 1.78 -7.13 -1.89
N VAL A 14 1.76 -6.42 -3.03
CA VAL A 14 0.60 -6.39 -3.93
C VAL A 14 0.34 -7.77 -4.54
N GLU A 15 1.38 -8.50 -4.97
CA GLU A 15 1.23 -9.85 -5.53
C GLU A 15 0.53 -10.81 -4.56
N ARG A 16 0.86 -10.75 -3.27
CA ARG A 16 0.28 -11.62 -2.24
C ARG A 16 -1.07 -11.14 -1.73
N GLY A 17 -1.25 -9.83 -1.59
CA GLY A 17 -2.45 -9.22 -1.00
C GLY A 17 -3.57 -8.95 -1.99
N ASP A 18 -3.23 -8.71 -3.26
CA ASP A 18 -4.16 -8.45 -4.36
C ASP A 18 -3.54 -8.85 -5.72
N PRO A 19 -3.60 -10.15 -6.08
CA PRO A 19 -3.05 -10.64 -7.34
C PRO A 19 -3.67 -9.97 -8.58
N ALA A 20 -4.93 -9.55 -8.50
CA ALA A 20 -5.61 -8.88 -9.61
C ALA A 20 -5.03 -7.48 -9.85
N ARG A 21 -4.82 -6.68 -8.80
CA ARG A 21 -4.13 -5.39 -8.90
C ARG A 21 -2.68 -5.56 -9.33
N PHE A 22 -1.98 -6.59 -8.88
CA PHE A 22 -0.62 -6.88 -9.35
C PHE A 22 -0.57 -7.05 -10.88
N LEU A 23 -1.45 -7.89 -11.43
CA LEU A 23 -1.55 -8.09 -12.87
C LEU A 23 -1.93 -6.81 -13.61
N ALA A 24 -2.83 -6.00 -13.04
CA ALA A 24 -3.20 -4.70 -13.60
C ALA A 24 -2.00 -3.74 -13.70
N VAL A 25 -1.15 -3.68 -12.66
CA VAL A 25 0.08 -2.89 -12.69
C VAL A 25 1.07 -3.45 -13.72
N MET A 26 1.20 -4.76 -13.81
CA MET A 26 2.08 -5.41 -14.79
C MET A 26 1.62 -5.18 -16.23
N ALA A 27 0.33 -4.94 -16.46
CA ALA A 27 -0.22 -4.55 -17.77
C ALA A 27 -0.04 -3.05 -18.09
N ALA A 28 0.29 -2.21 -17.10
CA ALA A 28 0.50 -0.78 -17.29
C ALA A 28 1.88 -0.46 -17.90
N PRO A 29 2.06 0.75 -18.49
CA PRO A 29 3.36 1.23 -18.96
C PRO A 29 4.43 1.14 -17.87
N VAL A 30 5.65 0.75 -18.24
CA VAL A 30 6.75 0.51 -17.29
C VAL A 30 7.00 1.71 -16.37
N GLN A 31 6.92 2.93 -16.93
CA GLN A 31 7.16 4.18 -16.20
C GLN A 31 6.10 4.45 -15.12
N ALA A 32 4.90 3.88 -15.25
CA ALA A 32 3.82 4.03 -14.27
C ALA A 32 3.93 3.03 -13.11
N ARG A 33 4.63 1.90 -13.30
CA ARG A 33 4.65 0.79 -12.33
C ARG A 33 5.26 1.17 -11.00
N GLU A 34 6.30 2.01 -11.00
CA GLU A 34 6.94 2.52 -9.79
C GLU A 34 5.91 3.18 -8.85
N VAL A 35 5.12 4.11 -9.39
CA VAL A 35 4.08 4.82 -8.63
C VAL A 35 2.91 3.90 -8.28
N LEU A 36 2.46 3.07 -9.22
CA LEU A 36 1.30 2.20 -9.01
C LEU A 36 1.55 1.13 -7.94
N PHE A 37 2.74 0.52 -7.90
CA PHE A 37 3.06 -0.47 -6.87
C PHE A 37 3.10 0.15 -5.48
N VAL A 38 3.67 1.34 -5.33
CA VAL A 38 3.68 2.05 -4.03
C VAL A 38 2.25 2.38 -3.60
N LEU A 39 1.43 2.95 -4.50
CA LEU A 39 0.04 3.31 -4.19
C LEU A 39 -0.81 2.10 -3.80
N PHE A 40 -0.70 0.99 -4.52
CA PHE A 40 -1.49 -0.20 -4.21
C PHE A 40 -0.97 -0.97 -2.99
N ALA A 41 0.33 -0.96 -2.71
CA ALA A 41 0.88 -1.49 -1.47
C ALA A 41 0.36 -0.69 -0.26
N PHE A 42 0.37 0.65 -0.34
CA PHE A 42 -0.21 1.52 0.67
C PHE A 42 -1.72 1.26 0.87
N ASN A 43 -2.47 1.17 -0.24
CA ASN A 43 -3.91 0.86 -0.18
C ASN A 43 -4.18 -0.48 0.53
N LEU A 44 -3.34 -1.50 0.35
CA LEU A 44 -3.47 -2.77 1.07
C LEU A 44 -3.31 -2.61 2.58
N GLU A 45 -2.33 -1.84 3.04
CA GLU A 45 -2.10 -1.60 4.46
C GLU A 45 -3.26 -0.83 5.12
N VAL A 46 -3.78 0.19 4.43
CA VAL A 46 -4.94 0.96 4.90
C VAL A 46 -6.20 0.08 4.92
N ALA A 47 -6.48 -0.63 3.82
CA ALA A 47 -7.65 -1.50 3.72
C ALA A 47 -7.63 -2.65 4.73
N ARG A 48 -6.43 -3.10 5.16
CA ARG A 48 -6.27 -4.13 6.19
C ARG A 48 -6.56 -3.61 7.59
N ALA A 49 -6.38 -2.31 7.88
CA ALA A 49 -6.43 -1.76 9.22
C ALA A 49 -7.68 -2.14 10.05
N PRO A 50 -8.92 -2.11 9.50
CA PRO A 50 -10.13 -2.51 10.22
C PRO A 50 -10.17 -3.99 10.63
N TRP A 51 -9.45 -4.86 9.91
CA TRP A 51 -9.59 -6.32 10.05
C TRP A 51 -8.54 -6.93 10.99
N VAL A 52 -7.54 -6.17 11.41
CA VAL A 52 -6.47 -6.65 12.29
C VAL A 52 -6.93 -6.77 13.76
N THR A 53 -8.04 -6.12 14.11
CA THR A 53 -8.54 -6.06 15.48
C THR A 53 -10.06 -6.13 15.51
N GLN A 54 -10.63 -6.74 16.55
CA GLN A 54 -12.08 -6.74 16.79
C GLN A 54 -12.55 -5.50 17.57
N GLN A 55 -11.63 -4.61 17.96
CA GLN A 55 -11.93 -3.38 18.69
C GLN A 55 -11.93 -2.18 17.72
N PRO A 56 -13.10 -1.59 17.40
CA PRO A 56 -13.20 -0.53 16.39
C PRO A 56 -12.29 0.66 16.66
N MET A 57 -12.20 1.09 17.93
CA MET A 57 -11.34 2.20 18.34
C MET A 57 -9.85 1.97 18.02
N ILE A 58 -9.35 0.74 18.14
CA ILE A 58 -7.95 0.42 17.80
C ILE A 58 -7.72 0.48 16.29
N ALA A 59 -8.71 0.09 15.47
CA ALA A 59 -8.63 0.24 14.03
C ALA A 59 -8.61 1.72 13.61
N GLU A 60 -9.46 2.54 14.23
CA GLU A 60 -9.50 3.99 14.00
C GLU A 60 -8.16 4.66 14.37
N MET A 61 -7.55 4.29 15.50
CA MET A 61 -6.23 4.81 15.88
C MET A 61 -5.15 4.50 14.84
N ARG A 62 -5.15 3.29 14.25
CA ARG A 62 -4.21 2.95 13.17
C ARG A 62 -4.46 3.75 11.91
N LEU A 63 -5.72 4.04 11.58
CA LEU A 63 -6.05 4.87 10.43
C LEU A 63 -5.62 6.32 10.67
N GLN A 64 -5.85 6.85 11.86
CA GLN A 64 -5.40 8.19 12.23
C GLN A 64 -3.88 8.32 12.12
N TRP A 65 -3.13 7.32 12.61
CA TRP A 65 -1.68 7.30 12.45
C TRP A 65 -1.23 7.39 10.98
N TRP A 66 -1.93 6.72 10.07
CA TRP A 66 -1.64 6.84 8.63
C TRP A 66 -1.92 8.24 8.09
N CYS A 67 -2.98 8.91 8.53
CA CYS A 67 -3.25 10.29 8.17
C CYS A 67 -2.12 11.20 8.66
N ASP A 68 -1.74 11.07 9.93
CA ASP A 68 -0.68 11.89 10.54
C ASP A 68 0.67 11.68 9.79
N ALA A 69 1.01 10.42 9.46
CA ALA A 69 2.22 10.10 8.72
C ALA A 69 2.22 10.67 7.28
N LEU A 70 1.04 10.78 6.64
CA LEU A 70 0.92 11.42 5.32
C LEU A 70 1.03 12.95 5.42
N ASP A 71 0.46 13.55 6.46
CA ASP A 71 0.54 14.99 6.72
C ASP A 71 1.99 15.45 6.96
N GLU A 72 2.85 14.59 7.52
CA GLU A 72 4.29 14.88 7.68
C GLU A 72 5.08 14.92 6.36
N ILE A 73 4.55 14.33 5.27
CA ILE A 73 5.21 14.23 3.96
C ILE A 73 4.78 15.36 3.01
N ALA A 74 3.61 15.98 3.26
CA ALA A 74 2.99 17.02 2.41
C ALA A 74 3.64 18.40 2.57
#